data_AF-A0A5S4GS92-F1
#
_entry.id   AF-A0A5S4GS92-F1
#
_cell.length_a   1.000
_cell.length_b   1.000
_cell.length_c   1.000
_cell.angle_alpha   90.00
_cell.angle_beta   90.00
_cell.angle_gamma   90.00
#
_symmetry.space_group_name_H-M   'P 1'
#
loop_
_entity.id
_entity.type
_entity.pdbx_description
1 polymer ?
#
loop_
_entity_poly.entity_id
_entity_poly.type
_entity_poly.pdbx_seq_one_letter_code
_entity_poly.pdbx_strand_id
1 'polypeptide(L)'
;MQLIKQPPTSKAPAELFTGDAWWDVIYQGEEPSRARANMARGGRLIEAHPGDIVHTPPGEEHWHGAAPDRFMIHLALWEGDETTWLEHVSDAEYGATRSTV
;
A
#
# COMPACT_ATOMS: atom_id res chain seq x y z
N MET A 1 2.57 16.97 -22.63
CA MET A 1 1.31 16.57 -21.96
C MET A 1 0.79 15.35 -22.68
N GLN A 2 0.66 14.23 -21.98
CA GLN A 2 0.16 12.97 -22.53
C GLN A 2 -0.96 12.48 -21.63
N LEU A 3 -2.07 12.05 -22.24
CA LEU A 3 -3.15 11.35 -21.55
C LEU A 3 -2.86 9.86 -21.64
N ILE A 4 -2.72 9.22 -20.48
CA ILE A 4 -2.52 7.77 -20.41
C ILE A 4 -3.88 7.11 -20.28
N LYS A 5 -4.15 6.10 -21.13
CA LYS A 5 -5.33 5.26 -20.98
C LYS A 5 -5.07 4.28 -19.84
N GLN A 6 -5.94 4.26 -18.85
CA GLN A 6 -5.81 3.36 -17.70
C GLN A 6 -5.80 1.89 -18.17
N PRO A 7 -4.82 1.08 -17.74
CA PRO A 7 -4.85 -0.36 -17.96
C PRO A 7 -5.96 -1.03 -17.14
N PRO A 8 -6.35 -2.28 -17.45
CA PRO A 8 -7.29 -3.01 -16.62
C PRO A 8 -6.80 -3.20 -15.18
N THR A 9 -7.74 -3.15 -14.24
CA THR A 9 -7.49 -3.54 -12.84
C THR A 9 -6.97 -4.97 -12.80
N SER A 10 -5.98 -5.21 -11.95
CA SER A 10 -5.38 -6.53 -11.77
C SER A 10 -5.55 -7.00 -10.33
N LYS A 11 -5.81 -8.29 -10.16
CA LYS A 11 -5.79 -8.92 -8.84
C LYS A 11 -4.35 -9.01 -8.36
N ALA A 12 -4.11 -8.64 -7.11
CA ALA A 12 -2.76 -8.67 -6.55
C ALA A 12 -2.32 -10.13 -6.32
N PRO A 13 -1.02 -10.44 -6.49
CA PRO A 13 -0.49 -11.78 -6.27
C PRO A 13 -0.68 -12.24 -4.81
N ALA A 14 -1.10 -13.49 -4.62
CA ALA A 14 -1.36 -14.05 -3.29
C ALA A 14 -0.06 -14.18 -2.46
N GLU A 15 1.10 -14.18 -3.11
CA GLU A 15 2.40 -14.21 -2.46
C GLU A 15 2.69 -12.89 -1.73
N LEU A 16 2.07 -11.78 -2.15
CA LEU A 16 2.33 -10.44 -1.60
C LEU A 16 1.20 -9.94 -0.69
N PHE A 17 0.01 -10.52 -0.77
CA PHE A 17 -1.18 -10.07 -0.05
C PHE A 17 -1.91 -11.23 0.63
N THR A 18 -2.35 -10.98 1.86
CA THR A 18 -3.32 -11.84 2.55
C THR A 18 -4.74 -11.37 2.22
N GLY A 19 -5.58 -12.27 1.72
CA GLY A 19 -6.95 -11.97 1.31
C GLY A 19 -7.06 -11.41 -0.12
N ASP A 20 -8.18 -10.78 -0.44
CA ASP A 20 -8.42 -10.20 -1.76
C ASP A 20 -7.95 -8.74 -1.83
N ALA A 21 -6.94 -8.48 -2.66
CA ALA A 21 -6.46 -7.15 -3.01
C ALA A 21 -6.42 -6.97 -4.53
N TRP A 22 -6.64 -5.74 -4.97
CA TRP A 22 -6.66 -5.34 -6.37
C TRP A 22 -5.90 -4.03 -6.49
N TRP A 23 -5.11 -3.88 -7.56
CA TRP A 23 -4.42 -2.63 -7.86
C TRP A 23 -4.82 -2.09 -9.23
N ASP A 24 -4.81 -0.77 -9.32
CA ASP A 24 -4.89 -0.02 -10.57
C ASP A 24 -3.57 0.71 -10.76
N VAL A 25 -2.83 0.37 -11.83
CA VAL A 25 -1.59 1.08 -12.14
C VAL A 25 -1.95 2.43 -12.77
N ILE A 26 -1.86 3.49 -11.97
CA ILE A 26 -2.13 4.87 -12.41
C ILE A 26 -0.96 5.40 -13.25
N TYR A 27 0.26 5.19 -12.76
CA TYR A 27 1.47 5.61 -13.44
C TYR A 27 2.66 4.73 -13.06
N GLN A 28 3.45 4.41 -14.07
CA GLN A 28 4.73 3.73 -13.95
C GLN A 28 5.80 4.73 -14.36
N GLY A 29 6.54 5.25 -13.38
CA GLY A 29 7.67 6.14 -13.64
C GLY A 29 8.72 5.50 -14.54
N GLU A 30 9.22 6.32 -15.47
CA GLU A 30 10.39 6.08 -16.30
C GLU A 30 11.43 7.17 -16.01
N GLU A 31 12.72 6.88 -16.21
CA GLU A 31 13.78 7.87 -16.04
C GLU A 31 13.44 9.20 -16.75
N PRO A 32 13.61 10.37 -16.10
CA PRO A 32 14.24 10.59 -14.79
C PRO A 32 13.29 10.52 -13.58
N SER A 33 11.99 10.24 -13.77
CA SER A 33 10.99 10.24 -12.70
C SER A 33 10.49 8.82 -12.40
N ARG A 34 10.89 8.24 -11.27
CA ARG A 34 10.52 6.86 -10.87
C ARG A 34 9.30 6.77 -9.96
N ALA A 35 8.44 7.79 -9.94
CA ALA A 35 7.26 7.79 -9.06
C ALA A 35 6.30 6.62 -9.38
N ARG A 36 5.86 5.88 -8.36
CA ARG A 36 4.86 4.80 -8.43
C ARG A 36 3.92 4.82 -7.23
N ALA A 37 2.76 4.16 -7.29
CA ALA A 37 1.68 4.38 -6.33
C ALA A 37 1.05 3.16 -5.61
N ASN A 38 1.34 2.95 -4.31
CA ASN A 38 0.76 1.99 -3.32
C ASN A 38 1.36 2.29 -1.90
N MET A 39 0.56 2.37 -0.82
CA MET A 39 0.99 2.78 0.58
C MET A 39 1.50 1.60 1.39
N ALA A 40 2.08 1.80 2.58
CA ALA A 40 2.17 0.84 3.70
C ALA A 40 2.49 1.58 5.04
N ARG A 41 2.50 0.93 6.24
CA ARG A 41 2.96 1.47 7.57
C ARG A 41 3.90 0.55 8.38
N GLY A 42 4.97 1.09 9.00
CA GLY A 42 5.70 0.48 10.12
C GLY A 42 5.36 1.13 11.47
N GLY A 43 5.16 0.33 12.53
CA GLY A 43 4.86 0.80 13.90
C GLY A 43 3.45 0.49 14.41
N ARG A 44 3.08 1.06 15.58
CA ARG A 44 1.79 0.90 16.27
C ARG A 44 0.63 0.85 15.26
N LEU A 45 -0.27 -0.12 15.39
CA LEU A 45 -1.47 -0.15 14.53
C LEU A 45 -2.22 1.17 14.73
N ILE A 46 -2.30 1.96 13.67
CA ILE A 46 -3.02 3.22 13.61
C ILE A 46 -4.18 3.07 12.63
N GLU A 47 -5.34 3.62 12.96
CA GLU A 47 -6.47 3.66 12.05
C GLU A 47 -6.35 4.87 11.11
N ALA A 48 -6.25 4.62 9.80
CA ALA A 48 -6.22 5.67 8.78
C ALA A 48 -7.62 5.89 8.20
N HIS A 49 -7.92 7.16 7.89
CA HIS A 49 -9.18 7.64 7.36
C HIS A 49 -9.00 8.28 5.98
N PRO A 50 -10.09 8.41 5.19
CA PRO A 50 -10.03 9.16 3.94
C PRO A 50 -9.53 10.59 4.17
N GLY A 51 -8.48 10.97 3.44
CA GLY A 51 -7.83 12.27 3.55
C GLY A 51 -6.55 12.27 4.41
N ASP A 52 -6.31 11.21 5.19
CA ASP A 52 -5.06 11.07 5.93
C ASP A 52 -3.89 10.81 4.98
N ILE A 53 -2.73 11.38 5.34
CA ILE A 53 -1.47 11.13 4.66
C ILE A 53 -0.61 10.25 5.57
N VAL A 54 -0.24 9.07 5.07
CA VAL A 54 0.72 8.19 5.73
C VAL A 54 2.04 8.32 4.99
N HIS A 55 3.08 8.75 5.71
CA HIS A 55 4.44 8.82 5.18
C HIS A 55 5.30 7.74 5.83
N THR A 56 5.96 6.93 5.01
CA THR A 56 6.88 5.88 5.45
C THR A 56 8.30 6.19 5.01
N PRO A 57 9.22 6.45 5.97
CA PRO A 57 10.63 6.65 5.68
C PRO A 57 11.27 5.49 4.88
N PRO A 58 12.33 5.76 4.09
CA PRO A 58 13.08 4.71 3.40
C PRO A 58 13.62 3.65 4.36
N GLY A 59 13.50 2.38 3.97
CA GLY A 59 14.00 1.24 4.73
C GLY A 59 13.15 0.83 5.93
N GLU A 60 12.02 1.49 6.19
CA GLU A 60 11.10 1.08 7.24
C GLU A 60 10.29 -0.15 6.79
N GLU A 61 10.27 -1.22 7.59
CA GLU A 61 9.42 -2.39 7.34
C GLU A 61 7.97 -2.05 7.65
N HIS A 62 7.06 -2.39 6.73
CA HIS A 62 5.71 -1.85 6.80
C HIS A 62 4.61 -2.68 6.12
N TRP A 63 3.37 -2.60 6.64
CA TRP A 63 2.14 -3.15 6.05
C TRP A 63 0.94 -2.21 6.24
N HIS A 64 -0.12 -2.44 5.48
CA HIS A 64 -1.36 -1.67 5.45
C HIS A 64 -2.44 -2.54 4.83
N GLY A 65 -3.69 -2.22 5.11
CA GLY A 65 -4.80 -2.97 4.55
C GLY A 65 -6.13 -2.46 5.08
N ALA A 66 -7.19 -3.12 4.63
CA ALA A 66 -8.53 -2.91 5.14
C ALA A 66 -8.59 -3.17 6.65
N ALA A 67 -9.50 -2.47 7.34
CA ALA A 67 -9.95 -2.90 8.66
C ALA A 67 -10.88 -4.12 8.51
N PRO A 68 -11.07 -4.93 9.56
CA PRO A 68 -11.72 -6.24 9.44
C PRO A 68 -13.18 -6.17 8.98
N ASP A 69 -13.82 -5.01 9.14
CA ASP A 69 -15.23 -4.75 8.90
C ASP A 69 -15.50 -3.73 7.77
N ARG A 70 -14.45 -3.23 7.10
CA ARG A 70 -14.58 -2.16 6.11
C ARG A 70 -13.52 -2.26 5.00
N PHE A 71 -13.97 -2.01 3.77
CA PHE A 71 -13.07 -1.88 2.64
C PHE A 71 -12.22 -0.60 2.75
N MET A 72 -11.04 -0.61 2.11
CA MET A 72 -10.11 0.50 2.08
C MET A 72 -9.57 0.69 0.66
N ILE A 73 -9.53 1.95 0.21
CA ILE A 73 -8.85 2.37 -1.01
C ILE A 73 -7.88 3.46 -0.62
N HIS A 74 -6.69 3.42 -1.19
CA HIS A 74 -5.72 4.48 -1.05
C HIS A 74 -4.90 4.62 -2.32
N LEU A 75 -4.32 5.80 -2.48
CA LEU A 75 -3.17 5.99 -3.34
C LEU A 75 -1.94 5.73 -2.49
N ALA A 76 -0.82 5.39 -3.10
CA ALA A 76 0.37 6.01 -2.55
C ALA A 76 1.38 6.39 -3.59
N LEU A 77 2.59 6.67 -3.14
CA LEU A 77 3.64 7.31 -3.90
C LEU A 77 4.97 6.85 -3.28
N TRP A 78 5.87 6.31 -4.09
CA TRP A 78 7.24 6.02 -3.68
C TRP A 78 8.22 6.30 -4.83
N GLU A 79 9.49 6.45 -4.47
CA GLU A 79 10.62 6.63 -5.37
C GLU A 79 11.73 5.66 -4.95
N GLY A 80 12.36 5.01 -5.94
CA GLY A 80 13.42 4.03 -5.71
C GLY A 80 13.25 2.75 -6.53
N ASP A 81 13.98 1.71 -6.13
CA ASP A 81 13.90 0.37 -6.71
C ASP A 81 12.61 -0.36 -6.29
N GLU A 82 12.48 -1.64 -6.68
CA GLU A 82 11.35 -2.47 -6.30
C GLU A 82 11.27 -2.70 -4.78
N THR A 83 10.04 -2.83 -4.28
CA THR A 83 9.78 -3.16 -2.88
C THR A 83 10.43 -4.49 -2.51
N THR A 84 11.19 -4.50 -1.43
CA THR A 84 11.61 -5.76 -0.79
C THR A 84 10.43 -6.31 0.00
N TRP A 85 9.84 -7.39 -0.50
CA TRP A 85 8.73 -8.06 0.18
C TRP A 85 9.24 -8.99 1.27
N LEU A 86 8.55 -8.95 2.40
CA LEU A 86 8.79 -9.77 3.58
C LEU A 86 7.66 -10.80 3.74
N GLU A 87 7.55 -11.35 4.92
CA GLU A 87 6.57 -12.34 5.32
C GLU A 87 5.16 -11.73 5.40
N HIS A 88 4.14 -12.60 5.28
CA HIS A 88 2.77 -12.18 5.49
C HIS A 88 2.53 -11.76 6.94
N VAL A 89 1.68 -10.75 7.10
CA VAL A 89 1.16 -10.34 8.40
C VAL A 89 0.29 -11.47 8.94
N SER A 90 0.60 -11.94 10.13
CA SER A 90 -0.20 -12.96 10.83
C SER A 90 -1.52 -12.39 11.35
N ASP A 91 -2.51 -13.26 11.58
CA ASP A 91 -3.78 -12.87 12.20
C ASP A 91 -3.59 -12.20 13.57
N ALA A 92 -2.56 -12.60 14.32
CA ALA A 92 -2.24 -12.02 15.62
C ALA A 92 -1.74 -10.57 15.49
N GLU A 93 -0.88 -10.29 14.50
CA GLU A 93 -0.39 -8.93 14.22
C GLU A 93 -1.53 -8.05 13.68
N TYR A 94 -2.37 -8.59 12.81
CA TYR A 94 -3.53 -7.89 12.26
C TYR A 94 -4.61 -7.59 13.31
N GLY A 95 -4.76 -8.49 14.29
CA GLY A 95 -5.71 -8.40 15.40
C GLY A 95 -5.24 -7.56 16.58
N ALA A 96 -4.02 -7.03 16.56
CA ALA A 96 -3.48 -6.21 17.65
C ALA A 96 -4.27 -4.90 17.85
N THR A 97 -4.14 -4.30 19.04
CA THR A 97 -4.89 -3.09 19.41
C THR A 97 -4.53 -1.91 18.51
N ARG A 98 -5.53 -1.34 17.85
CA ARG A 98 -5.41 -0.11 17.05
C ARG A 98 -5.43 1.12 17.95
N SER A 99 -4.65 2.12 17.60
CA SER A 99 -4.64 3.44 18.20
C SER A 99 -5.24 4.46 17.24
N THR A 100 -5.98 5.41 17.77
CA THR A 100 -6.38 6.60 17.03
C THR A 100 -5.23 7.62 17.02
N VAL A 101 -5.14 8.39 15.93
CA VAL A 101 -4.31 9.61 15.86
C VAL A 101 -5.04 10.74 16.55
#